data_AF-A8W4Z6-F1
#
_entry.id   AF-A8W4Z6-F1
#
_cell.length_a   1.000
_cell.length_b   1.000
_cell.length_c   1.000
_cell.angle_alpha   90.00
_cell.angle_beta   90.00
_cell.angle_gamma   90.00
#
_symmetry.space_group_name_H-M   'P 1'
#
loop_
_entity.id
_entity.type
_entity.pdbx_description
1 polymer ?
#
loop_
_entity_poly.entity_id
_entity_poly.type
_entity_poly.pdbx_seq_one_letter_code
_entity_poly.pdbx_strand_id
1 'polypeptide(L)'
;HLDWTAAFSLRYGNLFYNPFHMWSIFLPLWVSGPFAMHGATILATSRYGADREIGQITDRGTAAERGALFWRWTMGFNASMESIHKWAWWFAV
;
A
#
# COMPACT_ATOMS: atom_id res chain seq x y z
N HIS A 1 23.81 -3.40 -17.35
CA HIS A 1 23.25 -4.07 -16.16
C HIS A 1 22.02 -4.92 -16.50
N LEU A 2 21.18 -4.51 -17.46
CA LEU A 2 20.05 -5.33 -17.94
C LEU A 2 20.47 -6.71 -18.46
N ASP A 3 21.51 -6.79 -19.31
CA ASP A 3 22.02 -8.07 -19.83
C ASP A 3 22.49 -9.01 -18.71
N TRP A 4 23.09 -8.44 -17.67
CA TRP A 4 23.51 -9.19 -16.48
C TRP A 4 22.29 -9.77 -15.73
N THR A 5 21.22 -9.00 -15.55
CA THR A 5 19.99 -9.46 -14.90
C THR A 5 19.36 -10.63 -15.67
N ALA A 6 19.29 -10.53 -17.00
CA ALA A 6 18.78 -11.59 -17.86
C ALA A 6 19.69 -12.84 -17.80
N ALA A 7 21.01 -12.66 -17.92
CA ALA A 7 21.99 -13.73 -17.83
C ALA A 7 21.96 -14.44 -16.46
N PHE A 8 21.73 -13.71 -15.37
CA PHE A 8 21.57 -14.27 -14.02
C PHE A 8 20.38 -15.25 -13.98
N SER A 9 19.22 -14.86 -14.52
CA SER A 9 18.05 -15.74 -14.58
C SER A 9 18.31 -17.00 -15.41
N LEU A 10 18.96 -16.85 -16.57
CA LEU A 10 19.32 -17.98 -17.42
C LEU A 10 20.31 -18.93 -16.74
N ARG A 11 21.33 -18.38 -16.05
CA ARG A 11 22.37 -19.16 -15.36
C ARG A 11 21.83 -20.03 -14.24
N TYR A 12 20.78 -19.57 -13.55
CA TYR A 12 20.15 -20.25 -12.42
C TYR A 12 18.81 -20.92 -12.75
N GLY A 13 18.53 -21.18 -14.04
CA GLY A 13 17.42 -22.04 -14.44
C GLY A 13 16.03 -21.40 -14.34
N ASN A 14 15.92 -20.13 -14.75
CA ASN A 14 14.69 -19.33 -14.81
C ASN A 14 14.14 -18.91 -13.44
N LEU A 15 14.38 -17.64 -13.09
CA LEU A 15 13.91 -17.05 -11.83
C LEU A 15 12.38 -16.97 -11.68
N PHE A 16 11.57 -17.18 -12.72
CA PHE A 16 10.12 -17.26 -12.54
C PHE A 16 9.67 -18.39 -11.61
N TYR A 17 10.50 -19.41 -11.43
CA TYR A 17 10.24 -20.54 -10.52
C TYR A 17 10.96 -20.43 -9.18
N ASN A 18 11.68 -19.33 -8.93
CA ASN A 18 12.25 -19.07 -7.61
C ASN A 18 11.16 -18.46 -6.71
N PRO A 19 10.79 -19.09 -5.58
CA PRO A 19 9.70 -18.64 -4.73
C PRO A 19 9.95 -17.24 -4.13
N PHE A 20 11.20 -16.90 -3.79
CA PHE A 20 11.53 -15.57 -3.29
C PHE A 20 11.45 -14.51 -4.39
N HIS A 21 11.82 -14.85 -5.62
CA HIS A 21 11.64 -13.94 -6.76
C HIS A 21 10.15 -13.71 -7.06
N MET A 22 9.30 -14.74 -6.95
CA MET A 22 7.85 -14.60 -7.05
C MET A 22 7.29 -13.64 -5.98
N TRP A 23 7.72 -13.77 -4.71
CA TRP A 23 7.37 -12.81 -3.66
C TRP A 23 7.85 -11.38 -3.99
N SER A 24 9.07 -11.24 -4.53
CA SER A 24 9.60 -9.93 -4.92
C SER A 24 8.89 -9.28 -6.12
N ILE A 25 8.16 -10.06 -6.93
CA ILE A 25 7.26 -9.55 -7.99
C ILE A 25 5.90 -9.15 -7.40
N PHE A 26 5.40 -9.92 -6.43
CA PHE A 26 4.13 -9.68 -5.77
C PHE A 26 4.16 -8.41 -4.92
N LEU A 27 5.20 -8.21 -4.10
CA LEU A 27 5.29 -7.08 -3.16
C LEU A 27 5.16 -5.70 -3.86
N PRO A 28 5.81 -5.41 -5.00
CA PRO A 28 5.60 -4.16 -5.75
C PRO A 28 4.15 -3.94 -6.23
N LEU A 29 3.47 -5.00 -6.68
CA LEU A 29 2.05 -4.93 -7.04
C LEU A 29 1.21 -4.63 -5.79
N TRP A 30 1.61 -5.17 -4.65
CA TRP A 30 1.00 -4.95 -3.34
C TRP A 30 1.35 -3.63 -2.68
N VAL A 31 2.36 -2.88 -3.15
CA VAL A 31 2.62 -1.50 -2.73
C VAL A 31 1.81 -0.51 -3.56
N SER A 32 1.75 -0.72 -4.88
CA SER A 32 1.06 0.20 -5.78
C SER A 32 -0.44 0.28 -5.51
N GLY A 33 -1.08 -0.84 -5.13
CA GLY A 33 -2.48 -0.87 -4.71
C GLY A 33 -2.79 0.03 -3.50
N PRO A 34 -2.23 -0.25 -2.31
CA PRO A 34 -2.42 0.56 -1.11
C PRO A 34 -2.05 2.04 -1.29
N PHE A 35 -0.98 2.37 -2.03
CA PHE A 35 -0.62 3.76 -2.27
C PHE A 35 -1.69 4.49 -3.10
N ALA A 36 -2.21 3.87 -4.16
CA ALA A 36 -3.30 4.41 -4.95
C ALA A 36 -4.60 4.53 -4.12
N MET A 37 -4.95 3.47 -3.38
CA MET A 37 -6.13 3.45 -2.50
C MET A 37 -6.06 4.53 -1.42
N HIS A 38 -4.92 4.65 -0.74
CA HIS A 38 -4.69 5.63 0.32
C HIS A 38 -4.70 7.05 -0.24
N GLY A 39 -3.90 7.33 -1.28
CA GLY A 39 -3.86 8.66 -1.91
C GLY A 39 -5.23 9.12 -2.41
N ALA A 40 -5.99 8.22 -3.05
CA ALA A 40 -7.36 8.51 -3.47
C ALA A 40 -8.29 8.79 -2.28
N THR A 41 -8.14 8.05 -1.18
CA THR A 41 -8.95 8.25 0.05
C THR A 41 -8.68 9.61 0.68
N ILE A 42 -7.40 10.00 0.81
CA ILE A 42 -7.00 11.30 1.37
C ILE A 42 -7.54 12.44 0.50
N LEU A 43 -7.39 12.35 -0.82
CA LEU A 43 -7.95 13.36 -1.73
C LEU A 43 -9.49 13.43 -1.66
N ALA A 44 -10.18 12.29 -1.62
CA ALA A 44 -11.64 12.23 -1.52
C ALA A 44 -12.19 12.81 -0.22
N THR A 45 -11.40 12.77 0.86
CA THR A 45 -11.77 13.30 2.18
C THR A 45 -11.05 14.60 2.55
N SER A 46 -10.28 15.19 1.64
CA SER A 46 -9.52 16.42 1.82
C SER A 46 -10.38 17.61 2.23
N ARG A 47 -11.64 17.68 1.76
CA ARG A 47 -12.62 18.70 2.18
C ARG A 47 -12.92 18.69 3.68
N TYR A 48 -12.53 17.63 4.39
CA TYR A 48 -12.65 17.48 5.84
C TYR A 48 -11.29 17.58 6.55
N GLY A 49 -10.22 17.99 5.86
CA GLY A 49 -8.87 18.11 6.39
C GLY A 49 -8.12 16.78 6.54
N ALA A 50 -8.37 15.80 5.69
CA ALA A 50 -7.75 14.47 5.76
C ALA A 50 -6.24 14.48 5.53
N ASP A 51 -5.72 15.45 4.78
CA ASP A 51 -4.28 15.67 4.53
C ASP A 51 -3.50 16.03 5.82
N ARG A 52 -4.21 16.47 6.87
CA ARG A 52 -3.64 16.75 8.20
C ARG A 52 -3.58 15.48 9.04
N GLU A 53 -2.90 14.46 8.51
CA GLU A 53 -2.95 13.09 9.04
C GLU A 53 -2.50 12.98 10.49
N ILE A 54 -1.47 13.72 10.91
CA ILE A 54 -1.02 13.75 12.32
C ILE A 54 -2.18 14.16 13.25
N GLY A 55 -2.92 15.20 12.87
CA GLY A 55 -4.08 15.65 13.63
C GLY A 55 -5.17 14.58 13.69
N GLN A 56 -5.45 13.92 12.56
CA GLN A 56 -6.43 12.83 12.47
C GLN A 56 -6.01 11.56 13.23
N ILE A 57 -4.70 11.34 13.41
CA ILE A 57 -4.15 10.24 14.22
C ILE A 57 -4.34 10.52 15.71
N THR A 58 -4.00 11.74 16.15
CA THR A 58 -4.07 12.11 17.58
C THR A 58 -5.49 12.42 18.05
N ASP A 59 -6.31 13.03 17.19
CA ASP A 59 -7.70 13.40 17.46
C ASP A 59 -8.58 13.07 16.25
N ARG A 60 -9.35 11.99 16.36
CA ARG A 60 -10.04 11.38 15.22
C ARG A 60 -11.19 12.28 14.74
N GLY A 61 -11.06 12.83 13.54
CA GLY A 61 -12.10 13.63 12.89
C GLY A 61 -12.95 12.86 11.87
N THR A 62 -13.95 13.55 11.30
CA THR A 62 -14.86 12.97 10.29
C THR A 62 -14.16 12.55 9.00
N ALA A 63 -13.00 13.14 8.68
CA ALA A 63 -12.13 12.69 7.60
C ALA A 63 -11.72 11.22 7.79
N ALA A 64 -11.11 10.90 8.94
CA ALA A 64 -10.67 9.56 9.27
C ALA A 64 -11.83 8.57 9.37
N GLU A 65 -12.96 8.98 9.96
CA GLU A 65 -14.15 8.13 10.08
C GLU A 65 -14.75 7.76 8.73
N ARG A 66 -14.89 8.73 7.82
CA ARG A 66 -15.44 8.49 6.48
C ARG A 66 -14.52 7.64 5.62
N GLY A 67 -13.21 7.89 5.69
CA GLY A 67 -12.21 7.06 5.01
C GLY A 67 -12.25 5.61 5.51
N ALA A 68 -12.31 5.41 6.83
CA ALA A 68 -12.45 4.09 7.43
C ALA A 68 -13.76 3.39 7.03
N LEU A 69 -14.89 4.08 7.12
CA LEU A 69 -16.21 3.52 6.79
C LEU A 69 -16.33 3.14 5.31
N PHE A 70 -15.77 3.95 4.41
CA PHE A 70 -15.72 3.63 2.98
C PHE A 70 -15.13 2.23 2.76
N TRP A 71 -13.91 1.98 3.27
CA TRP A 71 -13.26 0.68 3.10
C TRP A 71 -13.98 -0.44 3.84
N ARG A 72 -14.49 -0.19 5.05
CA ARG A 72 -15.25 -1.20 5.79
C ARG A 72 -16.48 -1.66 5.00
N TRP A 73 -17.19 -0.76 4.33
CA TRP A 73 -18.34 -1.10 3.51
C TRP A 73 -17.96 -1.72 2.17
N THR A 74 -16.80 -1.36 1.61
CA THR A 74 -16.31 -1.91 0.33
C THR A 74 -15.75 -3.33 0.47
N MET A 75 -14.96 -3.62 1.51
CA MET A 75 -14.19 -4.87 1.62
C MET A 75 -14.28 -5.56 2.99
N GLY A 76 -15.21 -5.12 3.86
CA GLY A 76 -15.52 -5.79 5.13
C GLY A 76 -14.59 -5.45 6.30
N PHE A 77 -13.48 -4.77 6.06
CA PHE A 77 -12.55 -4.27 7.10
C PHE A 77 -11.95 -2.92 6.70
N ASN A 78 -11.28 -2.25 7.63
CA ASN A 78 -10.62 -0.96 7.39
C ASN A 78 -9.36 -0.79 8.25
N ALA A 79 -8.53 0.18 7.86
CA ALA A 79 -7.39 0.66 8.64
C ALA A 79 -7.76 1.91 9.48
N SER A 80 -6.89 2.28 10.42
CA SER A 80 -6.90 3.61 11.04
C SER A 80 -6.01 4.56 10.23
N MET A 81 -6.08 5.86 10.53
CA MET A 81 -5.20 6.84 9.90
C MET A 81 -3.72 6.58 10.20
N GLU A 82 -3.37 5.91 11.30
CA GLU A 82 -1.97 5.54 11.59
C GLU A 82 -1.60 4.18 10.98
N SER A 83 -2.50 3.19 11.06
CA SER A 83 -2.16 1.83 10.68
C SER A 83 -2.01 1.67 9.16
N ILE A 84 -2.69 2.49 8.35
CA ILE A 84 -2.52 2.47 6.90
C ILE A 84 -1.09 2.79 6.47
N HIS A 85 -0.39 3.68 7.16
CA HIS A 85 1.03 3.97 6.90
C HIS A 85 1.93 2.81 7.31
N LYS A 86 1.57 2.06 8.37
CA LYS A 86 2.28 0.82 8.75
C LYS A 86 2.12 -0.25 7.69
N TRP A 87 0.91 -0.45 7.17
CA TRP A 87 0.65 -1.37 6.05
C TRP A 87 1.46 -0.96 4.82
N ALA A 88 1.42 0.32 4.43
CA ALA A 88 2.18 0.82 3.28
C ALA A 88 3.70 0.62 3.45
N TRP A 89 4.23 0.87 4.66
CA TRP A 89 5.64 0.67 4.96
C TRP A 89 6.06 -0.81 4.87
N TRP A 90 5.29 -1.72 5.48
CA TRP A 90 5.60 -3.15 5.46
C TRP A 90 5.42 -3.82 4.10
N PHE A 91 4.58 -3.26 3.21
CA PHE A 91 4.52 -3.75 1.83
C PHE A 91 5.74 -3.29 1.01
N ALA A 92 6.36 -2.17 1.37
CA ALA A 92 7.45 -1.55 0.61
C ALA A 92 8.85 -2.07 0.98
N VAL A 93 9.05 -2.53 2.22
CA VAL A 93 10.32 -3.07 2.74
C VAL A 93 10.39 -4.58 2.52
#